data_AF-A0A951I6V1-F1
#
_entry.id   AF-A0A951I6V1-F1
#
_cell.length_a   1.000
_cell.length_b   1.000
_cell.length_c   1.000
_cell.angle_alpha   90.00
_cell.angle_beta   90.00
_cell.angle_gamma   90.00
#
_symmetry.space_group_name_H-M   'P 1'
#
loop_
_entity.id
_entity.type
_entity.pdbx_description
1 polymer ?
#
loop_
_entity_poly.entity_id
_entity_poly.type
_entity_poly.pdbx_seq_one_letter_code
_entity_poly.pdbx_strand_id
1 'polypeptide(L)' 'MDEQLQTQIAQYRLTAQTMGDAAVEALQRGDVGLARTAARQAAQWARVVMELETGERLVEPEEESPANAAEV' A
#
# COMPACT_ATOMS: atom_id res chain seq x y z
N MET A 1 20.32 3.88 -13.18
CA MET A 1 19.68 3.54 -11.89
C MET A 1 20.71 2.80 -11.06
N ASP A 2 20.93 3.22 -9.82
CA ASP A 2 21.97 2.66 -8.93
C ASP A 2 21.62 1.20 -8.55
N GLU A 3 22.62 0.34 -8.43
CA GLU A 3 22.47 -1.08 -8.06
C GLU A 3 21.91 -1.23 -6.64
N GLN A 4 22.27 -0.30 -5.75
CA GLN A 4 21.70 -0.22 -4.40
C GLN A 4 20.20 0.10 -4.45
N LEU A 5 19.80 1.04 -5.30
CA LEU A 5 18.40 1.42 -5.48
C LEU A 5 17.58 0.27 -6.09
N GLN A 6 18.12 -0.45 -7.07
CA GLN A 6 17.46 -1.63 -7.65
C GLN A 6 17.24 -2.74 -6.61
N THR A 7 18.25 -2.99 -5.76
CA THR A 7 18.14 -3.96 -4.66
C THR A 7 17.05 -3.56 -3.67
N GLN A 8 17.00 -2.27 -3.32
CA GLN A 8 16.00 -1.74 -2.39
C GLN A 8 14.58 -1.82 -2.97
N ILE A 9 14.40 -1.51 -4.25
CA ILE A 9 13.12 -1.68 -4.95
C ILE A 9 12.69 -3.15 -4.98
N ALA A 10 13.61 -4.08 -5.24
CA ALA A 10 13.30 -5.51 -5.23
C ALA A 10 12.84 -5.98 -3.83
N GLN A 11 13.48 -5.50 -2.76
CA GLN A 11 13.07 -5.80 -1.39
C GLN A 11 11.67 -5.27 -1.09
N TYR A 12 11.37 -4.01 -1.43
CA TYR A 12 10.04 -3.45 -1.18
C TYR A 12 8.94 -4.10 -2.03
N ARG A 13 9.25 -4.52 -3.26
CA ARG A 13 8.35 -5.33 -4.09
C ARG A 13 8.01 -6.66 -3.43
N LEU A 14 9.03 -7.37 -2.93
CA LEU A 14 8.83 -8.64 -2.23
C LEU A 14 7.96 -8.47 -0.98
N THR A 15 8.20 -7.41 -0.20
CA THR A 15 7.38 -7.09 0.97
C THR A 15 5.94 -6.78 0.58
N ALA A 16 5.72 -5.98 -0.46
CA ALA A 16 4.38 -5.67 -0.96
C ALA A 16 3.62 -6.94 -1.38
N GLN A 17 4.28 -7.83 -2.13
CA GLN A 17 3.71 -9.13 -2.54
C GLN A 17 3.37 -9.99 -1.32
N THR A 18 4.30 -10.14 -0.38
CA THR A 18 4.10 -10.96 0.83
C THR A 18 2.89 -10.50 1.63
N MET A 19 2.70 -9.18 1.78
CA MET A 19 1.53 -8.63 2.47
C MET A 19 0.24 -8.81 1.66
N GLY A 20 0.32 -8.72 0.33
CA GLY A 20 -0.81 -9.02 -0.56
C GLY A 20 -1.27 -10.46 -0.45
N ASP A 21 -0.33 -11.41 -0.46
CA ASP A 21 -0.61 -12.84 -0.29
C ASP A 21 -1.23 -13.11 1.08
N ALA A 22 -0.67 -12.51 2.14
CA ALA A 22 -1.25 -12.59 3.49
C ALA A 22 -2.67 -12.03 3.55
N ALA A 23 -2.98 -10.97 2.80
CA ALA A 23 -4.33 -10.41 2.72
C ALA A 23 -5.31 -11.39 2.06
N VAL A 24 -4.88 -12.05 0.98
CA VAL A 24 -5.67 -13.08 0.29
C VAL A 24 -5.92 -14.28 1.20
N GLU A 25 -4.89 -14.77 1.89
CA GLU A 25 -5.03 -15.87 2.85
C GLU A 25 -5.97 -15.52 4.00
N ALA A 26 -5.86 -14.32 4.57
CA ALA A 26 -6.74 -13.85 5.64
C ALA A 26 -8.19 -13.78 5.16
N LEU A 27 -8.43 -13.30 3.94
CA LEU A 27 -9.76 -13.24 3.35
C LEU A 27 -10.35 -14.64 3.14
N GLN A 28 -9.55 -15.60 2.67
CA GLN A 28 -9.96 -17.00 2.51
C GLN A 28 -10.35 -17.66 3.84
N ARG A 29 -9.71 -17.25 4.95
CA ARG A 29 -10.05 -17.69 6.32
C ARG A 29 -11.24 -16.94 6.92
N GLY A 30 -11.81 -15.95 6.21
CA GLY A 30 -12.90 -15.11 6.69
C GLY A 30 -12.47 -14.00 7.63
N ASP A 31 -11.18 -13.79 7.85
CA ASP A 31 -10.66 -12.70 8.68
C ASP A 31 -10.51 -11.41 7.86
N VAL A 32 -11.64 -10.73 7.67
CA VAL A 32 -11.74 -9.49 6.88
C VAL A 32 -10.91 -8.36 7.50
N GLY A 33 -10.77 -8.32 8.84
CA GLY A 33 -10.01 -7.29 9.54
C GLY A 33 -8.52 -7.42 9.27
N LEU A 34 -8.00 -8.63 9.39
CA LEU A 34 -6.61 -8.95 9.04
C LEU A 34 -6.36 -8.74 7.55
N ALA A 35 -7.27 -9.19 6.68
CA ALA A 35 -7.17 -9.01 5.23
C ALA A 35 -7.04 -7.53 4.85
N ARG A 36 -7.89 -6.66 5.43
CA ARG A 36 -7.84 -5.21 5.18
C ARG A 36 -6.52 -4.61 5.66
N THR A 37 -6.04 -5.02 6.82
CA THR A 37 -4.78 -4.51 7.40
C THR A 37 -3.58 -4.92 6.55
N ALA A 38 -3.53 -6.17 6.10
CA ALA A 38 -2.49 -6.68 5.22
C ALA A 38 -2.54 -6.00 3.83
N ALA A 39 -3.73 -5.81 3.27
CA ALA A 39 -3.91 -5.12 1.99
C ALA A 39 -3.44 -3.65 2.05
N ARG A 40 -3.72 -2.93 3.14
CA ARG A 40 -3.22 -1.57 3.34
C ARG A 40 -1.69 -1.52 3.40
N GLN A 41 -1.07 -2.46 4.10
CA GLN A 41 0.39 -2.55 4.15
C GLN A 41 0.99 -2.87 2.77
N ALA A 42 0.39 -3.80 2.03
CA ALA A 42 0.80 -4.11 0.65
C ALA A 42 0.76 -2.86 -0.25
N ALA A 43 -0.32 -2.08 -0.17
CA ALA A 43 -0.47 -0.84 -0.92
C ALA A 43 0.55 0.23 -0.53
N GLN A 44 0.89 0.35 0.76
CA GLN A 44 1.93 1.28 1.22
C GLN A 44 3.30 0.94 0.61
N TRP A 45 3.71 -0.33 0.66
CA TRP A 45 4.98 -0.75 0.06
C TRP A 45 4.99 -0.62 -1.46
N ALA A 46 3.86 -0.91 -2.13
CA ALA A 46 3.72 -0.70 -3.56
C ALA A 46 3.89 0.78 -3.95
N ARG A 47 3.39 1.72 -3.13
CA ARG A 47 3.62 3.16 -3.34
C ARG A 47 5.08 3.52 -3.22
N VAL A 48 5.76 3.06 -2.18
CA VAL A 48 7.21 3.30 -2.02
C VAL A 48 7.98 2.80 -3.23
N VAL A 49 7.64 1.62 -3.77
CA VAL A 49 8.22 1.10 -5.01
C VAL A 49 7.98 2.06 -6.17
N MET A 50 6.74 2.51 -6.38
CA MET A 50 6.42 3.43 -7.46
C MET A 50 7.16 4.76 -7.32
N GLU A 51 7.22 5.34 -6.12
CA GLU A 51 7.97 6.59 -5.86
C GLU A 51 9.46 6.45 -6.16
N LEU A 52 10.06 5.31 -5.83
CA LEU A 52 11.47 5.04 -6.11
C LEU A 52 11.73 4.79 -7.61
N GLU A 53 10.75 4.28 -8.34
CA GLU A 53 10.86 4.03 -9.79
C GLU A 53 10.62 5.29 -10.62
N THR A 54 9.71 6.17 -10.21
CA THR A 54 9.35 7.39 -10.94
C THR A 54 10.12 8.62 -10.45
N GLY A 55 10.62 8.60 -9.21
CA GLY A 55 11.16 9.78 -8.54
C GLY A 55 10.09 10.79 -8.10
N GLU A 56 8.82 10.45 -8.25
CA GLU A 56 7.68 11.31 -7.93
C GLU A 56 6.99 10.81 -6.66
N ARG A 57 6.78 11.71 -5.69
CA ARG A 57 6.04 11.39 -4.47
C ARG A 57 4.56 11.21 -4.78
N LEU A 58 4.00 10.05 -4.46
CA LEU A 58 2.60 9.74 -4.64
C LEU A 58 1.84 10.16 -3.38
N VAL A 59 1.23 11.35 -3.44
CA VAL A 59 0.29 11.79 -2.41
C VAL A 59 -1.03 11.06 -2.66
N GLU A 60 -1.56 10.33 -1.67
CA GLU A 60 -2.94 9.85 -1.75
C GLU A 60 -3.86 11.05 -1.99
N PRO A 61 -4.82 10.98 -2.93
CA PRO A 61 -5.88 11.98 -2.95
C PRO A 61 -6.50 11.98 -1.56
N GLU A 62 -6.49 13.13 -0.89
CA GLU A 62 -7.18 13.28 0.39
C GLU A 62 -8.59 12.72 0.18
N GLU A 63 -8.96 11.68 0.93
CA GLU A 63 -10.36 11.32 1.04
C GLU A 63 -11.05 12.62 1.47
N GLU A 64 -11.82 13.21 0.55
CA GLU A 64 -12.65 14.37 0.80
C GLU A 64 -13.57 13.97 1.95
N SER A 65 -13.10 14.21 3.18
CA SER A 65 -13.88 14.05 4.37
C SER A 65 -15.08 14.95 4.15
N PRO A 66 -16.32 14.45 4.20
CA PRO A 66 -17.49 15.30 4.00
C PRO A 66 -17.56 16.27 5.18
N ALA A 67 -16.85 17.39 5.06
CA ALA A 67 -16.93 18.50 5.97
C ALA A 67 -18.25 19.21 5.68
N ASN A 68 -19.11 19.24 6.70
CA ASN A 68 -20.35 20.01 6.80
C ASN A 68 -21.54 19.56 5.93
N ALA A 69 -22.34 18.65 6.48
CA ALA A 69 -23.78 18.57 6.18
C ALA A 69 -24.61 18.53 7.48
N ALA A 70 -24.29 19.38 8.44
CA ALA A 70 -25.10 19.57 9.64
C ALA A 70 -25.05 21.04 10.09
N GLU A 71 -25.58 21.92 9.25
CA GLU A 71 -26.06 23.23 9.70
C GLU A 71 -27.28 23.62 8.85
N VAL A 72 -28.46 23.10 9.21
CA VAL A 72 -29.77 23.74 9.01
C VAL A 72 -30.70 23.30 10.14
#